data_AF-A0A2W7TT72-F1
#
_entry.id   AF-A0A2W7TT72-F1
#
_cell.length_a   1.000
_cell.length_b   1.000
_cell.length_c   1.000
_cell.angle_alpha   90.00
_cell.angle_beta   90.00
_cell.angle_gamma   90.00
#
_symmetry.space_group_name_H-M   'P 1'
#
loop_
_entity.id
_entity.type
_entity.pdbx_description
1 polymer ?
#
loop_
_entity_poly.entity_id
_entity_poly.type
_entity_poly.pdbx_seq_one_letter_code
_entity_poly.pdbx_strand_id
1 'polypeptide(L)'
;MKEKFNELINNANSKRYKTYYKLNQLPQITGLSIRMLKYKMIKIKEKYAGVTSLLDKDGKQWKIHYSIVNEFMPINKRKTYTENNYDWQTFVSWNPFENYDKEYHQELIYQIKSEMPDNYIKYTIELDGRGFNHVHFITDSRLLEAKAIVENVIYKYFSWNEISFEATSITNKYNSVNYANKAPIITEII
;
A
#
# COMPACT_ATOMS: atom_id res chain seq x y z
N MET A 1 13.42 -12.02 -28.08
CA MET A 1 12.25 -11.19 -27.68
C MET A 1 12.15 -11.06 -26.16
N LYS A 2 12.18 -12.17 -25.40
CA LYS A 2 12.15 -12.17 -23.92
C LYS A 2 13.32 -11.38 -23.27
N GLU A 3 14.53 -11.48 -23.80
CA GLU A 3 15.70 -10.76 -23.28
C GLU A 3 15.58 -9.24 -23.41
N LYS A 4 15.20 -8.74 -24.60
CA LYS A 4 14.93 -7.31 -24.81
C LYS A 4 13.82 -6.79 -23.89
N PHE A 5 12.79 -7.60 -23.65
CA PHE A 5 11.72 -7.24 -22.71
C PHE A 5 12.21 -7.20 -21.25
N ASN A 6 13.01 -8.19 -20.84
CA ASN A 6 13.64 -8.20 -19.52
C ASN A 6 14.56 -6.98 -19.31
N GLU A 7 15.32 -6.60 -20.33
CA GLU A 7 16.19 -5.43 -20.32
C GLU A 7 15.38 -4.14 -20.13
N LEU A 8 14.27 -3.98 -20.85
CA LEU A 8 13.34 -2.86 -20.66
C LEU A 8 12.79 -2.80 -19.22
N ILE A 9 12.39 -3.94 -18.65
CA ILE A 9 11.92 -4.00 -17.27
C ILE A 9 13.04 -3.62 -16.30
N ASN A 10 14.25 -4.15 -16.48
CA ASN A 10 15.39 -3.86 -15.62
C ASN A 10 15.72 -2.36 -15.65
N ASN A 11 15.74 -1.76 -16.84
CA ASN A 11 15.99 -0.34 -17.03
C ASN A 11 14.91 0.53 -16.37
N ALA A 12 13.63 0.17 -16.54
CA ALA A 12 12.52 0.90 -15.90
C ALA A 12 12.57 0.85 -14.36
N ASN A 13 13.00 -0.28 -13.79
CA ASN A 13 13.10 -0.45 -12.34
C ASN A 13 14.41 0.07 -11.76
N SER A 14 15.43 0.37 -12.58
CA SER A 14 16.74 0.82 -12.11
C SER A 14 16.70 2.09 -11.24
N LYS A 15 15.71 2.96 -11.51
CA LYS A 15 15.46 4.23 -10.80
C LYS A 15 14.52 4.09 -9.60
N ARG A 16 13.92 2.92 -9.37
CA ARG A 16 13.01 2.71 -8.24
C ARG A 16 13.79 2.58 -6.93
N TYR A 17 13.09 2.84 -5.83
CA TYR A 17 13.63 2.67 -4.49
C TYR A 17 14.08 1.22 -4.26
N LYS A 18 15.35 1.03 -3.93
CA LYS A 18 16.00 -0.29 -3.88
C LYS A 18 15.82 -0.97 -2.53
N THR A 19 14.62 -1.47 -2.27
CA THR A 19 14.33 -2.29 -1.07
C THR A 19 14.09 -3.74 -1.45
N TYR A 20 14.81 -4.64 -0.76
CA TYR A 20 14.78 -6.07 -1.02
C TYR A 20 14.55 -6.86 0.26
N TYR A 21 13.79 -7.94 0.12
CA TYR A 21 13.50 -8.89 1.17
C TYR A 21 14.10 -10.25 0.86
N LYS A 22 14.39 -11.00 1.91
CA LYS A 22 14.72 -12.42 1.87
C LYS A 22 13.47 -13.24 2.14
N LEU A 23 13.44 -14.47 1.63
CA LEU A 23 12.28 -15.36 1.77
C LEU A 23 11.90 -15.63 3.25
N ASN A 24 12.88 -15.65 4.16
CA ASN A 24 12.67 -15.84 5.60
C ASN A 24 12.10 -14.60 6.32
N GLN A 25 12.10 -13.43 5.69
CA GLN A 25 11.48 -12.20 6.22
C GLN A 25 10.01 -12.07 5.81
N LEU A 26 9.60 -12.73 4.71
CA LEU A 26 8.23 -12.67 4.23
C LEU A 26 7.15 -13.28 5.15
N PRO A 27 7.41 -14.21 6.09
CA PRO A 27 6.38 -14.67 7.02
C PRO A 27 5.75 -13.56 7.84
N GLN A 28 6.54 -12.58 8.30
CA GLN A 28 6.04 -11.44 9.10
C GLN A 28 5.14 -10.51 8.27
N ILE A 29 5.43 -10.39 6.98
CA ILE A 29 4.67 -9.54 6.06
C ILE A 29 3.39 -10.23 5.60
N THR A 30 3.53 -11.48 5.15
CA THR A 30 2.45 -12.20 4.46
C THR A 30 1.54 -12.99 5.40
N GLY A 31 2.02 -13.32 6.61
CA GLY A 31 1.38 -14.27 7.51
C GLY A 31 1.48 -15.74 7.05
N LEU A 32 2.22 -16.03 5.98
CA LEU A 32 2.39 -17.39 5.47
C LEU A 32 3.57 -18.11 6.12
N SER A 33 3.45 -19.42 6.27
CA SER A 33 4.59 -20.26 6.68
C SER A 33 5.69 -20.26 5.62
N ILE A 34 6.94 -20.45 6.07
CA ILE A 34 8.09 -20.53 5.17
C ILE A 34 7.92 -21.63 4.09
N ARG A 35 7.22 -22.72 4.43
CA ARG A 35 6.92 -23.81 3.49
C ARG A 35 6.03 -23.34 2.33
N MET A 36 4.96 -22.59 2.63
CA MET A 36 4.07 -22.04 1.60
C MET A 36 4.79 -21.01 0.72
N LEU A 37 5.63 -20.18 1.34
CA LEU A 37 6.45 -19.20 0.62
C LEU A 37 7.43 -19.90 -0.34
N LYS A 38 8.06 -21.02 0.06
CA LYS A 38 8.91 -21.83 -0.84
C LYS A 38 8.14 -22.36 -2.05
N TYR A 39 6.89 -22.79 -1.89
CA TYR A 39 6.07 -23.24 -3.04
C TYR A 39 5.74 -22.09 -3.99
N LYS A 40 5.33 -20.92 -3.47
CA LYS A 40 5.09 -19.72 -4.28
C LYS A 40 6.35 -19.26 -5.01
N MET A 41 7.50 -19.35 -4.35
CA MET A 41 8.80 -18.98 -4.91
C MET A 41 9.12 -19.75 -6.20
N ILE A 42 8.68 -21.01 -6.36
CA ILE A 42 8.93 -21.78 -7.58
C ILE A 42 8.34 -21.06 -8.81
N LYS A 43 7.07 -20.65 -8.74
CA LYS A 43 6.38 -19.93 -9.81
C LYS A 43 6.99 -18.55 -10.06
N ILE A 44 7.37 -17.86 -8.99
CA ILE A 44 7.94 -16.51 -9.06
C ILE A 44 9.32 -16.53 -9.73
N LYS A 45 10.17 -17.54 -9.43
CA LYS A 45 11.47 -17.71 -10.12
C LYS A 45 11.30 -17.87 -11.63
N GLU A 46 10.34 -18.69 -12.04
CA GLU A 46 10.06 -18.93 -13.45
C GLU A 46 9.55 -17.66 -14.15
N LYS A 47 8.61 -16.96 -13.51
CA LYS A 47 8.02 -15.72 -14.01
C LYS A 47 9.06 -14.60 -14.19
N TYR A 48 9.96 -14.43 -13.23
CA TYR A 48 10.97 -13.36 -13.22
C TYR A 48 12.35 -13.80 -13.69
N ALA A 49 12.46 -14.95 -14.37
CA ALA A 49 13.73 -15.43 -14.91
C ALA A 49 14.37 -14.38 -15.85
N GLY A 50 15.55 -13.89 -15.47
CA GLY A 50 16.31 -12.87 -16.20
C GLY A 50 15.94 -11.41 -15.88
N VAL A 51 15.03 -11.17 -14.92
CA VAL A 51 14.65 -9.82 -14.46
C VAL A 51 15.31 -9.52 -13.11
N THR A 52 16.63 -9.30 -13.15
CA THR A 52 17.47 -9.13 -11.95
C THR A 52 17.12 -7.89 -11.14
N SER A 53 16.46 -6.88 -11.73
CA SER A 53 16.00 -5.72 -10.96
C SER A 53 14.91 -6.06 -9.94
N LEU A 54 14.13 -7.11 -10.19
CA LEU A 54 12.99 -7.51 -9.35
C LEU A 54 13.26 -8.77 -8.53
N LEU A 55 13.98 -9.73 -9.12
CA LEU A 55 14.33 -10.96 -8.45
C LEU A 55 15.75 -11.36 -8.82
N ASP A 56 16.62 -11.39 -7.81
CA ASP A 56 18.01 -11.76 -7.99
C ASP A 56 18.47 -12.75 -6.91
N LYS A 57 19.59 -13.43 -7.17
CA LYS A 57 20.16 -14.40 -6.25
C LYS A 57 21.44 -13.84 -5.65
N ASP A 58 21.45 -13.71 -4.33
CA ASP A 58 22.60 -13.29 -3.53
C ASP A 58 23.17 -14.49 -2.77
N GLY A 59 24.19 -15.11 -3.35
CA GLY A 59 24.76 -16.36 -2.86
C GLY A 59 23.71 -17.49 -2.79
N LYS A 60 23.36 -17.92 -1.57
CA LYS A 60 22.36 -18.98 -1.34
C LYS A 60 20.94 -18.46 -1.15
N GLN A 61 20.74 -17.14 -1.13
CA GLN A 61 19.47 -16.51 -0.80
C GLN A 61 18.91 -15.73 -2.00
N TRP A 62 17.59 -15.54 -2.02
CA TRP A 62 16.94 -14.70 -3.02
C TRP A 62 16.75 -13.29 -2.48
N LYS A 63 17.08 -12.29 -3.30
CA LYS A 63 16.72 -10.88 -3.15
C LYS A 63 15.41 -10.64 -3.88
N ILE A 64 14.36 -10.38 -3.12
CA ILE A 64 13.00 -10.20 -3.61
C ILE A 64 12.68 -8.70 -3.49
N HIS A 65 12.54 -8.01 -4.62
CA HIS A 65 12.22 -6.58 -4.60
C HIS A 65 10.84 -6.34 -3.96
N TYR A 66 10.70 -5.25 -3.20
CA TYR A 66 9.48 -4.95 -2.45
C TYR A 66 8.21 -4.96 -3.35
N SER A 67 8.35 -4.50 -4.59
CA SER A 67 7.21 -4.40 -5.52
C SER A 67 6.58 -5.74 -5.90
N ILE A 68 7.30 -6.86 -5.75
CA ILE A 68 6.79 -8.21 -6.07
C ILE A 68 6.39 -8.99 -4.82
N VAL A 69 6.49 -8.40 -3.62
CA VAL A 69 6.08 -9.06 -2.37
C VAL A 69 4.60 -9.43 -2.38
N ASN A 70 3.75 -8.66 -3.07
CA ASN A 70 2.32 -8.96 -3.20
C ASN A 70 2.04 -10.31 -3.89
N GLU A 71 2.95 -10.81 -4.74
CA GLU A 71 2.78 -12.15 -5.36
C GLU A 71 2.90 -13.28 -4.32
N PHE A 72 3.55 -12.99 -3.20
CA PHE A 72 3.64 -13.88 -2.06
C PHE A 72 2.39 -13.84 -1.17
N MET A 73 1.49 -12.87 -1.35
CA MET A 73 0.32 -12.73 -0.48
C MET A 73 -0.64 -13.94 -0.57
N PRO A 74 -1.33 -14.28 0.53
CA PRO A 74 -2.36 -15.31 0.55
C PRO A 74 -3.53 -14.96 -0.38
N ILE A 75 -4.03 -15.96 -1.12
CA ILE A 75 -5.19 -15.83 -2.01
C ILE A 75 -6.51 -16.14 -1.26
N ASN A 76 -6.46 -16.97 -0.21
CA ASN A 76 -7.65 -17.45 0.52
C ASN A 76 -7.81 -16.77 1.90
N LYS A 77 -8.99 -16.96 2.53
CA LYS A 77 -9.28 -16.56 3.93
C LYS A 77 -8.22 -17.09 4.89
N ARG A 78 -7.83 -16.25 5.85
CA ARG A 78 -6.61 -16.41 6.64
C ARG A 78 -6.93 -16.87 8.05
N LYS A 79 -6.00 -17.63 8.64
CA LYS A 79 -6.02 -17.97 10.07
C LYS A 79 -5.41 -16.86 10.94
N THR A 80 -4.51 -16.06 10.37
CA THR A 80 -3.81 -14.97 11.06
C THR A 80 -3.77 -13.72 10.20
N TYR A 81 -4.08 -12.59 10.83
CA TYR A 81 -4.02 -11.27 10.21
C TYR A 81 -2.81 -10.50 10.73
N THR A 82 -2.15 -9.78 9.83
CA THR A 82 -1.17 -8.73 10.11
C THR A 82 -1.63 -7.47 9.38
N GLU A 83 -1.17 -6.31 9.80
CA GLU A 83 -1.46 -5.04 9.14
C GLU A 83 -1.20 -5.09 7.62
N ASN A 84 -0.07 -5.66 7.21
CA ASN A 84 0.34 -5.79 5.80
C ASN A 84 -0.52 -6.75 4.98
N ASN A 85 -1.32 -7.56 5.67
CA ASN A 85 -1.99 -8.71 5.10
C ASN A 85 -3.52 -8.61 5.31
N TYR A 86 -4.01 -7.62 6.07
CA TYR A 86 -5.43 -7.41 6.28
C TYR A 86 -6.18 -7.19 4.96
N ASP A 87 -7.51 -7.33 5.00
CA ASP A 87 -8.35 -7.23 3.80
C ASP A 87 -8.64 -5.77 3.43
N TRP A 88 -7.60 -4.96 3.34
CA TRP A 88 -7.70 -3.60 2.80
C TRP A 88 -8.20 -3.67 1.36
N GLN A 89 -9.30 -2.97 1.08
CA GLN A 89 -9.99 -2.97 -0.20
C GLN A 89 -9.87 -1.63 -0.92
N THR A 90 -9.84 -0.52 -0.19
CA THR A 90 -9.84 0.82 -0.78
C THR A 90 -8.70 1.65 -0.22
N PHE A 91 -8.00 2.34 -1.11
CA PHE A 91 -7.06 3.40 -0.79
C PHE A 91 -7.71 4.75 -1.11
N VAL A 92 -7.51 5.70 -0.23
CA VAL A 92 -7.99 7.07 -0.38
C VAL A 92 -6.87 8.03 -0.02
N SER A 93 -6.78 9.13 -0.74
CA SER A 93 -5.93 10.24 -0.37
C SER A 93 -6.59 11.58 -0.63
N TRP A 94 -6.26 12.55 0.20
CA TRP A 94 -6.58 13.93 -0.10
C TRP A 94 -5.46 14.88 0.28
N ASN A 95 -5.28 15.92 -0.54
CA ASN A 95 -4.27 16.95 -0.36
C ASN A 95 -4.92 18.32 -0.62
N PRO A 96 -5.22 19.11 0.42
CA PRO A 96 -5.70 20.47 0.28
C PRO A 96 -4.67 21.39 -0.37
N PHE A 97 -5.14 22.43 -1.06
CA PHE A 97 -4.26 23.42 -1.66
C PHE A 97 -3.74 24.44 -0.65
N GLU A 98 -4.46 24.65 0.44
CA GLU A 98 -4.06 25.49 1.58
C GLU A 98 -3.51 24.65 2.74
N ASN A 99 -2.82 25.31 3.67
CA ASN A 99 -2.20 24.64 4.81
C ASN A 99 -3.17 24.46 5.98
N TYR A 100 -3.67 23.23 6.16
CA TYR A 100 -4.45 22.83 7.32
C TYR A 100 -3.57 22.04 8.29
N ASP A 101 -3.82 22.19 9.59
CA ASP A 101 -3.08 21.44 10.60
C ASP A 101 -3.47 19.96 10.63
N LYS A 102 -2.62 19.13 11.26
CA LYS A 102 -2.83 17.69 11.32
C LYS A 102 -4.08 17.32 12.14
N GLU A 103 -4.41 18.12 13.15
CA GLU A 103 -5.59 17.94 14.00
C GLU A 103 -6.88 18.09 13.18
N TYR A 104 -6.92 19.05 12.26
CA TYR A 104 -8.04 19.23 11.33
C TYR A 104 -8.23 17.99 10.44
N HIS A 105 -7.15 17.46 9.87
CA HIS A 105 -7.20 16.22 9.09
C HIS A 105 -7.67 15.02 9.91
N GLN A 106 -7.21 14.91 11.16
CA GLN A 106 -7.59 13.84 12.08
C GLN A 106 -9.07 13.90 12.44
N GLU A 107 -9.63 15.09 12.65
CA GLU A 107 -11.06 15.27 12.91
C GLU A 107 -11.92 14.81 11.72
N LEU A 108 -11.52 15.14 10.47
CA LEU A 108 -12.23 14.63 9.28
C LEU A 108 -12.20 13.11 9.21
N ILE A 109 -11.08 12.49 9.58
CA ILE A 109 -10.94 11.02 9.63
C ILE A 109 -11.88 10.42 10.68
N TYR A 110 -12.04 11.05 11.83
CA TYR A 110 -13.00 10.60 12.86
C TYR A 110 -14.45 10.75 12.42
N GLN A 111 -14.79 11.82 11.69
CA GLN A 111 -16.11 11.96 11.08
C GLN A 111 -16.35 10.86 10.04
N ILE A 112 -15.37 10.57 9.16
CA ILE A 112 -15.43 9.46 8.21
C ILE A 112 -15.63 8.13 8.96
N LYS A 113 -14.85 7.88 10.01
CA LYS A 113 -14.97 6.66 10.83
C LYS A 113 -16.35 6.52 11.46
N SER A 114 -16.96 7.62 11.91
CA SER A 114 -18.31 7.62 12.48
C SER A 114 -19.39 7.22 11.46
N GLU A 115 -19.16 7.51 10.17
CA GLU A 115 -20.04 7.11 9.07
C GLU A 115 -19.77 5.67 8.56
N MET A 116 -18.64 5.04 8.96
CA MET A 116 -18.31 3.63 8.67
C MET A 116 -17.86 2.84 9.91
N PRO A 117 -18.73 2.68 10.93
CA PRO A 117 -18.34 2.16 12.25
C PRO A 117 -17.80 0.72 12.21
N ASP A 118 -18.31 -0.11 11.29
CA ASP A 118 -17.93 -1.52 11.15
C ASP A 118 -16.65 -1.74 10.33
N ASN A 119 -16.13 -0.69 9.69
CA ASN A 119 -14.96 -0.76 8.83
C ASN A 119 -13.71 -0.28 9.56
N TYR A 120 -12.60 -0.97 9.39
CA TYR A 120 -11.32 -0.49 9.88
C TYR A 120 -10.75 0.57 8.95
N ILE A 121 -10.15 1.60 9.52
CA ILE A 121 -9.40 2.62 8.79
C ILE A 121 -7.99 2.65 9.33
N LYS A 122 -7.00 2.41 8.47
CA LYS A 122 -5.62 2.79 8.75
C LYS A 122 -5.32 4.07 7.99
N TYR A 123 -4.84 5.10 8.68
CA TYR A 123 -4.50 6.37 8.03
C TYR A 123 -3.10 6.84 8.37
N THR A 124 -2.62 7.78 7.57
CA THR A 124 -1.39 8.52 7.79
C THR A 124 -1.54 9.95 7.31
N ILE A 125 -1.03 10.86 8.12
CA ILE A 125 -0.89 12.27 7.79
C ILE A 125 0.60 12.52 7.58
N GLU A 126 0.98 13.02 6.41
CA GLU A 126 2.37 13.33 6.08
C GLU A 126 2.49 14.71 5.41
N LEU A 127 3.71 15.27 5.42
CA LEU A 127 3.99 16.54 4.73
C LEU A 127 4.26 16.27 3.25
N ASP A 128 3.61 17.03 2.37
CA ASP A 128 3.96 17.04 0.96
C ASP A 128 5.22 17.90 0.69
N GLY A 129 5.62 18.03 -0.57
CA GLY A 129 6.79 18.83 -0.96
C GLY A 129 6.69 20.33 -0.67
N ARG A 130 5.49 20.85 -0.36
CA ARG A 130 5.24 22.23 0.05
C ARG A 130 5.33 22.40 1.57
N GLY A 131 5.39 21.29 2.32
CA GLY A 131 5.27 21.28 3.77
C GLY A 131 3.83 21.34 4.25
N PHE A 132 2.85 20.98 3.41
CA PHE A 132 1.43 20.96 3.79
C PHE A 132 1.02 19.54 4.18
N ASN A 133 0.13 19.42 5.16
CA ASN A 133 -0.39 18.13 5.56
C ASN A 133 -1.28 17.56 4.46
N HIS A 134 -1.12 16.27 4.20
CA HIS A 134 -2.02 15.51 3.35
C HIS A 134 -2.22 14.11 3.91
N VAL A 135 -3.31 13.47 3.49
CA VAL A 135 -3.75 12.21 4.07
C VAL A 135 -3.63 11.09 3.05
N HIS A 136 -3.14 9.95 3.55
CA HIS A 136 -3.24 8.65 2.92
C HIS A 136 -3.95 7.72 3.88
N PHE A 137 -5.05 7.10 3.48
CA PHE A 137 -5.68 6.08 4.29
C PHE A 137 -6.18 4.89 3.48
N ILE A 138 -6.27 3.76 4.14
CA ILE A 138 -6.77 2.51 3.61
C ILE A 138 -7.88 1.98 4.50
N THR A 139 -8.88 1.35 3.88
CA THR A 139 -10.02 0.75 4.58
C THR A 139 -10.41 -0.59 3.96
N ASP A 140 -11.05 -1.45 4.74
CA ASP A 140 -11.68 -2.70 4.29
C ASP A 140 -13.07 -2.48 3.67
N SER A 141 -13.55 -1.24 3.62
CA SER A 141 -14.76 -0.88 2.87
C SER A 141 -14.51 -0.92 1.35
N ARG A 142 -15.57 -1.21 0.59
CA ARG A 142 -15.55 -1.26 -0.88
C ARG A 142 -15.42 0.14 -1.46
N LEU A 143 -14.77 0.25 -2.62
CA LEU A 143 -14.45 1.55 -3.24
C LEU A 143 -15.65 2.49 -3.36
N LEU A 144 -16.79 2.01 -3.87
CA LEU A 144 -17.96 2.88 -4.08
C LEU A 144 -18.53 3.43 -2.76
N GLU A 145 -18.52 2.62 -1.71
CA GLU A 145 -19.04 2.98 -0.39
C GLU A 145 -18.05 3.92 0.33
N ALA A 146 -16.79 3.51 0.43
CA ALA A 146 -15.73 4.33 1.01
C ALA A 146 -15.62 5.70 0.34
N LYS A 147 -15.64 5.73 -1.00
CA LYS A 147 -15.57 6.99 -1.76
C LYS A 147 -16.75 7.91 -1.43
N ALA A 148 -17.98 7.38 -1.46
CA ALA A 148 -19.17 8.18 -1.19
C ALA A 148 -19.14 8.79 0.22
N ILE A 149 -18.77 7.99 1.23
CA ILE A 149 -18.66 8.47 2.62
C ILE A 149 -17.59 9.56 2.75
N VAL A 150 -16.41 9.33 2.17
CA VAL A 150 -15.32 10.31 2.27
C VAL A 150 -15.66 11.61 1.55
N GLU A 151 -16.23 11.54 0.34
CA GLU A 151 -16.67 12.73 -0.39
C GLU A 151 -17.75 13.49 0.38
N ASN A 152 -18.71 12.80 0.99
CA ASN A 152 -19.73 13.42 1.84
C ASN A 152 -19.15 14.17 3.04
N VAL A 153 -18.07 13.67 3.65
CA VAL A 153 -17.41 14.37 4.77
C VAL A 153 -16.56 15.52 4.27
N ILE A 154 -15.66 15.27 3.32
CA ILE A 154 -14.69 16.25 2.84
C ILE A 154 -15.39 17.44 2.18
N TYR A 155 -16.39 17.21 1.32
CA TYR A 155 -17.07 18.29 0.60
C TYR A 155 -18.06 19.10 1.45
N LYS A 156 -18.22 18.79 2.74
CA LYS A 156 -18.84 19.72 3.70
C LYS A 156 -17.93 20.92 3.99
N TYR A 157 -16.62 20.76 3.83
CA TYR A 157 -15.62 21.75 4.24
C TYR A 157 -14.76 22.26 3.09
N PHE A 158 -14.59 21.46 2.04
CA PHE A 158 -13.81 21.83 0.86
C PHE A 158 -14.69 21.90 -0.39
N SER A 159 -14.42 22.89 -1.22
CA SER A 159 -14.85 22.90 -2.60
C SER A 159 -13.99 21.94 -3.44
N TRP A 160 -14.54 21.42 -4.53
CA TRP A 160 -13.84 20.47 -5.41
C TRP A 160 -12.52 21.01 -6.00
N ASN A 161 -12.36 22.33 -6.05
CA ASN A 161 -11.17 23.03 -6.55
C ASN A 161 -10.20 23.48 -5.44
N GLU A 162 -10.45 23.12 -4.18
CA GLU A 162 -9.59 23.43 -3.03
C GLU A 162 -8.78 22.20 -2.58
N ILE A 163 -9.05 21.04 -3.18
CA ILE A 163 -8.49 19.76 -2.75
C ILE A 163 -8.21 18.85 -3.94
N SER A 164 -7.07 18.16 -3.91
CA SER A 164 -6.84 16.98 -4.74
C SER A 164 -7.32 15.76 -3.98
N PHE A 165 -8.28 15.02 -4.55
CA PHE A 165 -8.86 13.82 -3.96
C PHE A 165 -8.70 12.62 -4.89
N GLU A 166 -8.30 11.48 -4.34
CA GLU A 166 -8.19 10.20 -5.04
C GLU A 166 -8.78 9.07 -4.20
N ALA A 167 -9.53 8.17 -4.83
CA ALA A 167 -9.98 6.92 -4.23
C ALA A 167 -9.85 5.78 -5.24
N THR A 168 -9.18 4.68 -4.87
CA THR A 168 -8.91 3.55 -5.76
C THR A 168 -9.00 2.20 -5.05
N SER A 169 -9.31 1.14 -5.80
CA SER A 169 -9.29 -0.23 -5.26
C SER A 169 -7.85 -0.72 -5.05
N ILE A 170 -7.59 -1.34 -3.90
CA ILE A 170 -6.28 -1.91 -3.57
C ILE A 170 -6.10 -3.23 -4.30
N THR A 171 -5.20 -3.24 -5.27
CA THR A 171 -4.75 -4.46 -5.96
C THR A 171 -3.44 -5.00 -5.38
N ASN A 172 -2.63 -4.12 -4.78
CA ASN A 172 -1.35 -4.45 -4.15
C ASN A 172 -1.35 -4.07 -2.67
N LYS A 173 -1.85 -4.98 -1.83
CA LYS A 173 -2.05 -4.78 -0.39
C LYS A 173 -0.77 -4.35 0.32
N TYR A 174 0.34 -5.03 0.01
CA TYR A 174 1.62 -4.72 0.63
C TYR A 174 2.10 -3.30 0.31
N ASN A 175 2.05 -2.90 -0.95
CA ASN A 175 2.51 -1.58 -1.36
C ASN A 175 1.62 -0.47 -0.80
N SER A 176 0.29 -0.67 -0.73
CA SER A 176 -0.62 0.33 -0.15
C SER A 176 -0.35 0.55 1.34
N VAL A 177 -0.11 -0.53 2.10
CA VAL A 177 0.23 -0.43 3.53
C VAL A 177 1.60 0.24 3.74
N ASN A 178 2.61 -0.13 2.94
CA ASN A 178 3.93 0.51 2.98
C ASN A 178 3.89 1.98 2.57
N TYR A 179 3.08 2.32 1.57
CA TYR A 179 2.93 3.70 1.10
C TYR A 179 2.35 4.58 2.20
N ALA A 180 1.34 4.09 2.92
CA ALA A 180 0.85 4.75 4.12
C ALA A 180 1.91 4.89 5.23
N ASN A 181 2.98 4.08 5.26
CA ASN A 181 4.00 4.13 6.31
C ASN A 181 5.27 4.94 5.93
N LYS A 182 5.26 5.73 4.85
CA LYS A 182 6.49 6.23 4.23
C LYS A 182 7.18 7.36 5.02
N ALA A 183 6.45 8.36 5.48
CA ALA A 183 6.99 9.46 6.30
C ALA A 183 5.92 10.10 7.22
N PRO A 184 5.30 9.33 8.11
CA PRO A 184 4.15 9.81 8.88
C PRO A 184 4.52 10.85 9.94
N ILE A 185 3.70 11.89 10.04
CA ILE A 185 3.56 12.67 11.28
C ILE A 185 2.66 11.89 12.26
N ILE A 186 1.60 11.28 11.75
CA ILE A 186 0.66 10.42 12.50
C ILE A 186 0.40 9.15 11.68
N THR A 187 0.35 8.00 12.33
CA THR A 187 -0.17 6.73 11.77
C THR A 187 -0.99 6.01 12.82
N GLU A 188 -2.25 5.69 12.51
CA GLU A 188 -3.15 4.98 13.41
C GLU A 188 -4.04 4.00 12.66
N ILE A 189 -4.62 3.03 13.39
CA ILE A 189 -5.69 2.15 12.92
C ILE A 189 -6.88 2.33 13.87
N ILE A 190 -8.04 2.70 13.32
CA ILE A 190 -9.26 3.04 14.05
C ILE A 190 -10.50 2.33 13.50
#